data_AF-A0A1V5H3H6-F1
#
_entry.id   AF-A0A1V5H3H6-F1
#
_cell.length_a   1.000
_cell.length_b   1.000
_cell.length_c   1.000
_cell.angle_alpha   90.00
_cell.angle_beta   90.00
_cell.angle_gamma   90.00
#
_symmetry.space_group_name_H-M   'P 1'
#
loop_
_entity.id
_entity.type
_entity.pdbx_description
1 polymer ?
#
loop_
_entity_poly.entity_id
_entity_poly.type
_entity_poly.pdbx_seq_one_letter_code
_entity_poly.pdbx_strand_id
1 'polypeptide(L)' 'MRRGNRVALFDHQGCNTKFFARLDGSTGAQKYRGRCPNPHCNRTITLFPETMFASMDKARREYIKLTNHEIGRIYWQT' A
#
# COMPACT_ATOMS: atom_id res chain seq x y z
N MET A 1 4.75 -11.19 -21.32
CA MET A 1 3.71 -10.88 -20.31
C MET A 1 4.20 -9.74 -19.42
N ARG A 2 3.66 -8.52 -19.55
CA ARG A 2 4.04 -7.40 -18.70
C ARG A 2 3.52 -7.67 -17.28
N ARG A 3 4.43 -7.88 -16.31
CA ARG A 3 4.10 -7.88 -14.88
C ARG A 3 3.31 -6.61 -14.60
N GLY A 4 2.04 -6.73 -14.27
CA GLY A 4 1.17 -5.57 -14.06
C GLY A 4 1.74 -4.76 -12.89
N ASN A 5 2.21 -3.54 -13.15
CA ASN A 5 2.67 -2.60 -12.14
C ASN A 5 1.47 -2.02 -11.37
N ARG A 6 0.67 -2.90 -10.76
CA ARG A 6 -0.46 -2.51 -9.94
C ARG A 6 0.09 -2.13 -8.57
N VAL A 7 -0.35 -0.98 -8.08
CA VAL A 7 -0.08 -0.51 -6.73
C VAL A 7 -1.40 -0.51 -6.00
N ALA A 8 -1.38 -0.84 -4.72
CA ALA A 8 -2.54 -0.76 -3.86
C ALA A 8 -2.22 0.06 -2.62
N LEU A 9 -3.25 0.76 -2.12
CA LEU A 9 -3.27 1.36 -0.80
C LEU A 9 -3.79 0.31 0.19
N PHE A 10 -3.12 0.19 1.31
CA PHE A 10 -3.47 -0.69 2.42
C PHE A 10 -3.63 0.13 3.68
N ASP A 11 -4.67 -0.16 4.46
CA ASP A 11 -4.88 0.41 5.78
C ASP A 11 -4.56 -0.64 6.86
N HIS A 12 -3.53 -0.37 7.64
CA HIS A 12 -3.21 -1.11 8.85
C HIS A 12 -3.76 -0.39 10.08
N GLN A 13 -5.05 -0.63 10.35
CA GLN A 13 -5.77 -0.07 11.50
C GLN A 13 -5.11 -0.40 12.85
N GLY A 14 -4.41 -1.55 12.95
CA GLY A 14 -3.74 -1.98 14.17
C GLY A 14 -2.59 -1.07 14.65
N CYS A 15 -2.06 -0.19 13.79
CA CYS A 15 -1.11 0.85 14.20
C CYS A 15 -1.37 2.21 13.52
N ASN A 16 -2.61 2.41 13.06
CA ASN A 16 -3.08 3.61 12.35
C ASN A 16 -2.11 4.07 11.25
N THR A 17 -1.78 3.14 10.35
CA THR A 17 -0.82 3.36 9.27
C THR A 17 -1.44 2.97 7.95
N LYS A 18 -1.43 3.89 6.99
CA LYS A 18 -1.73 3.58 5.59
C LYS A 18 -0.43 3.44 4.81
N PHE A 19 -0.41 2.57 3.81
CA PHE A 19 0.77 2.44 2.95
C PHE A 19 0.46 1.95 1.55
N PHE A 20 1.29 2.38 0.61
CA PHE A 20 1.26 1.95 -0.78
C PHE A 20 2.23 0.80 -0.98
N ALA A 21 1.79 -0.30 -1.60
CA ALA A 21 2.67 -1.40 -1.98
C ALA A 21 2.34 -1.95 -3.37
N ARG A 22 3.35 -2.46 -4.06
CA ARG A 22 3.18 -3.14 -5.36
C ARG A 22 2.56 -4.51 -5.13
N LEU A 23 1.63 -4.88 -6.01
CA LEU A 23 1.05 -6.21 -6.04
C LEU A 23 1.63 -6.97 -7.23
N ASP A 24 2.26 -8.09 -6.93
CA ASP A 24 2.75 -9.01 -7.96
C ASP A 24 1.55 -9.82 -8.48
N GLY A 25 1.20 -9.61 -9.75
CA GLY A 25 0.05 -10.25 -10.41
C GLY A 25 0.09 -11.78 -10.52
N SER A 26 1.05 -12.45 -9.87
CA SER A 26 1.19 -13.90 -9.78
C SER A 26 0.50 -14.52 -8.56
N THR A 27 0.06 -13.72 -7.57
CA THR A 27 -0.60 -14.24 -6.38
C THR A 27 -2.11 -14.10 -6.50
N GLY A 28 -2.79 -15.24 -6.59
CA GLY A 28 -4.25 -15.39 -6.80
C GLY A 28 -5.15 -14.83 -5.68
N ALA A 29 -4.60 -14.05 -4.75
CA ALA A 29 -5.36 -13.17 -3.89
C ALA A 29 -4.62 -11.83 -3.88
N GLN A 30 -5.30 -10.74 -4.25
CA GLN A 30 -4.74 -9.38 -4.31
C GLN A 30 -4.38 -8.81 -2.92
N LYS A 31 -3.99 -9.65 -1.96
CA LYS A 31 -3.68 -9.27 -0.59
C LYS A 31 -2.20 -8.97 -0.47
N TYR A 32 -1.88 -7.94 0.28
CA TYR A 32 -0.54 -7.74 0.78
C TYR A 32 -0.25 -8.76 1.88
N ARG A 33 0.93 -9.39 1.83
CA ARG A 33 1.46 -10.22 2.92
C ARG A 33 2.92 -9.83 3.16
N GLY A 34 3.20 -9.21 4.30
CA GLY A 34 4.53 -8.68 4.59
C GLY A 34 4.60 -7.98 5.95
N ARG A 35 5.73 -7.35 6.26
CA ARG A 35 5.89 -6.55 7.48
C ARG A 35 5.27 -5.17 7.28
N CYS A 36 4.60 -4.66 8.32
CA CYS A 36 4.15 -3.28 8.33
C CYS A 36 5.33 -2.32 8.06
N PRO A 37 5.21 -1.35 7.14
CA PRO A 37 6.30 -0.41 6.83
C PRO A 37 6.48 0.68 7.90
N ASN A 38 5.57 0.79 8.87
CA ASN A 38 5.73 1.70 9.99
C ASN A 38 6.89 1.23 10.88
N PRO A 39 7.95 2.04 11.11
CA PRO A 39 9.11 1.65 11.91
C PRO A 39 8.76 1.36 13.39
N HIS A 40 7.64 1.87 13.87
CA HIS A 40 7.12 1.58 15.21
C HIS A 40 6.21 0.34 15.26
N CYS A 41 6.06 -0.38 14.15
CA CYS A 41 5.25 -1.60 14.06
C CYS A 41 6.06 -2.75 13.45
N ASN A 42 6.34 -3.77 14.25
CA ASN A 42 7.09 -4.96 13.79
C ASN A 42 6.17 -6.14 13.44
N ARG A 43 4.89 -5.90 13.17
CA ARG A 43 3.93 -6.97 12.88
C ARG A 43 4.01 -7.42 11.43
N THR A 44 3.97 -8.73 11.22
CA THR A 44 3.67 -9.32 9.91
C THR A 44 2.16 -9.29 9.73
N ILE A 45 1.70 -8.71 8.62
CA ILE A 45 0.29 -8.41 8.38
C ILE A 45 -0.15 -9.02 7.05
N THR A 46 -1.42 -9.38 6.98
CA THR A 46 -2.08 -9.76 5.74
C THR A 46 -3.28 -8.86 5.56
N LEU A 47 -3.24 -7.99 4.56
CA LEU A 47 -4.25 -6.96 4.33
C LEU A 47 -4.84 -7.05 2.93
N PHE A 48 -6.13 -6.75 2.84
CA PHE A 48 -6.77 -6.50 1.56
C PHE A 48 -6.51 -5.05 1.13
N PRO A 49 -6.42 -4.78 -0.18
CA PRO A 49 -6.34 -3.43 -0.70
C PRO A 49 -7.58 -2.64 -0.29
N GLU A 50 -7.37 -1.45 0.26
CA GLU A 50 -8.42 -0.45 0.39
C GLU A 50 -8.74 0.14 -0.99
N THR A 51 -7.70 0.47 -1.76
CA THR A 51 -7.82 1.00 -3.12
C THR A 51 -6.77 0.40 -4.03
N MET A 52 -7.14 0.09 -5.27
CA MET A 52 -6.22 -0.38 -6.31
C MET A 52 -5.97 0.69 -7.37
N PHE A 53 -4.72 0.82 -7.80
CA PHE A 53 -4.29 1.73 -8.83
C PHE A 53 -3.78 0.97 -10.05
N ALA A 54 -4.26 1.40 -11.21
CA ALA A 54 -3.88 0.81 -12.51
C ALA A 54 -2.45 1.17 -12.94
N SER A 55 -1.83 2.19 -12.34
CA SER A 55 -0.44 2.60 -12.62
C SER A 55 0.23 3.25 -11.40
N MET A 56 1.57 3.21 -11.41
CA MET A 56 2.42 3.90 -10.42
C MET A 56 2.15 5.40 -10.38
N ASP A 57 1.94 6.06 -11.53
CA ASP A 57 1.73 7.50 -11.59
C ASP A 57 0.42 7.92 -10.91
N LYS A 58 -0.65 7.14 -11.09
CA LYS A 58 -1.93 7.38 -10.39
C LYS A 58 -1.75 7.22 -8.88
N ALA A 59 -1.07 6.16 -8.46
CA ALA A 59 -0.80 5.92 -7.03
C ALA A 59 0.07 7.02 -6.40
N ARG A 60 1.08 7.54 -7.12
CA ARG A 60 1.92 8.64 -6.64
C ARG A 60 1.15 9.95 -6.47
N ARG A 61 0.28 10.28 -7.43
CA ARG A 61 -0.60 11.47 -7.32
C ARG A 61 -1.50 11.36 -6.10
N GLU A 62 -2.05 10.18 -5.85
CA GLU A 62 -2.90 9.95 -4.68
C GLU A 62 -2.11 9.99 -3.37
N TYR A 63 -0.91 9.42 -3.34
CA TYR A 63 0.01 9.54 -2.20
C TYR A 63 0.27 11.02 -1.84
N ILE A 64 0.62 11.86 -2.82
CA ILE A 64 0.88 13.28 -2.60
C ILE A 64 -0.36 13.99 -2.03
N LYS A 65 -1.55 13.69 -2.57
CA LYS A 65 -2.80 14.26 -2.05
C LYS A 65 -3.04 13.84 -0.61
N LEU A 66 -2.94 12.55 -0.31
CA LEU A 66 -3.18 12.04 1.03
C LEU A 66 -2.16 12.59 2.02
N THR A 67 -0.87 12.70 1.67
CA THR A 67 0.13 13.32 2.56
C THR A 67 -0.09 14.81 2.79
N ASN A 68 -0.72 15.52 1.84
CA ASN A 68 -1.03 16.94 1.98
C ASN A 68 -2.32 17.20 2.76
N HIS A 69 -3.27 16.26 2.76
CA HIS A 69 -4.59 16.41 3.38
C HIS A 69 -4.78 15.62 4.68
N GLU A 70 -4.25 14.40 4.77
CA GLU A 70 -4.25 13.58 5.98
C GLU A 70 -2.99 13.87 6.80
N ILE A 71 -3.16 14.36 8.03
CA ILE A 71 -2.11 14.35 9.06
C ILE A 71 -1.97 12.89 9.52
N GLY A 72 -1.24 12.07 8.75
CA GLY A 72 -1.17 10.63 8.96
C GLY A 72 0.16 10.02 8.53
N ARG A 73 0.51 8.89 9.14
CA ARG A 73 1.71 8.10 8.82
C ARG A 73 1.45 7.28 7.56
N ILE A 74 1.54 7.93 6.41
CA ILE A 74 1.40 7.28 5.10
C ILE A 74 2.78 6.90 4.59
N TYR A 75 3.00 5.61 4.30
CA TYR A 75 4.28 5.13 3.80
C TYR A 75 4.20 4.64 2.36
N TRP A 76 5.34 4.68 1.67
CA TRP A 76 5.51 4.07 0.37
C TRP A 76 6.46 2.87 0.49
N GLN A 77 5.97 1.68 0.19
CA GLN A 77 6.78 0.46 0.16
C GLN A 77 7.28 0.22 -1.27
N THR A 78 8.59 0.36 -1.46
CA THR A 78 9.29 0.14 -2.73
C THR A 78 9.47 -1.33 -3.07
#